data_AF-A0A382EG17-F1
#
_entry.id   AF-A0A382EG17-F1
#
_cell.length_a   1.000
_cell.length_b   1.000
_cell.length_c   1.000
_cell.angle_alpha   90.00
_cell.angle_beta   90.00
_cell.angle_gamma   90.00
#
_symmetry.space_group_name_H-M   'P 1'
#
loop_
_entity.id
_entity.type
_entity.pdbx_description
1 polymer ?
#
loop_
_entity_poly.entity_id
_entity_poly.type
_entity_poly.pdbx_seq_one_letter_code
_entity_poly.pdbx_strand_id
1 'polypeptide(L)'
;MAKIRDIRNNIDQIDDQLLKLINRRGELAIKIGQEKSRGNSSKHFHVPHREHSIIERITQNSNGPFPDESLKSVFREIFSATLALEKPLRIGFLGPETTFSHQAAMKQFGHSSKFIASPNIESIFRQVEKDECDYGVVPVENSIEGVINLTLDCFVDSPLLICDE
;
A
#
# COMPACT_ATOMS: atom_id res chain seq x y z
N MET A 1 -4.81 -38.67 -17.81
CA MET A 1 -5.53 -37.38 -17.97
C MET A 1 -6.61 -37.16 -16.91
N ALA A 2 -7.42 -38.16 -16.52
CA ALA A 2 -8.43 -38.03 -15.46
C ALA A 2 -7.89 -37.49 -14.12
N LYS A 3 -6.78 -38.05 -13.61
CA LYS A 3 -6.16 -37.63 -12.35
C LYS A 3 -5.73 -36.15 -12.30
N ILE A 4 -5.31 -35.57 -13.42
CA ILE A 4 -4.97 -34.14 -13.50
C ILE A 4 -6.24 -33.29 -13.44
N ARG A 5 -7.32 -33.75 -14.08
CA ARG A 5 -8.62 -33.06 -14.06
C ARG A 5 -9.18 -33.03 -12.64
N ASP A 6 -9.10 -34.13 -11.91
CA ASP A 6 -9.58 -34.19 -10.52
C ASP A 6 -8.80 -33.24 -9.60
N ILE A 7 -7.48 -33.14 -9.78
CA ILE A 7 -6.65 -32.17 -9.05
C ILE A 7 -7.07 -30.73 -9.38
N ARG A 8 -7.32 -30.42 -10.65
CA ARG A 8 -7.78 -29.08 -11.06
C ARG A 8 -9.14 -28.74 -10.46
N ASN A 9 -10.10 -29.68 -10.46
CA ASN A 9 -11.39 -29.46 -9.81
C ASN A 9 -11.25 -29.15 -8.31
N ASN A 10 -10.29 -29.79 -7.62
CA ASN A 10 -10.02 -29.48 -6.22
C ASN A 10 -9.42 -28.07 -6.05
N ILE A 11 -8.57 -27.62 -6.99
CA ILE A 11 -8.04 -26.25 -7.01
C ILE A 11 -9.19 -25.26 -7.22
N ASP A 12 -10.07 -25.51 -8.20
CA ASP A 12 -11.22 -24.64 -8.48
C ASP A 12 -12.12 -24.47 -7.23
N GLN A 13 -12.34 -25.55 -6.48
CA GLN A 13 -13.10 -25.50 -5.22
C GLN A 13 -12.40 -24.67 -4.13
N ILE A 14 -11.06 -24.69 -4.08
CA ILE A 14 -10.28 -23.85 -3.16
C ILE A 14 -10.38 -22.39 -3.61
N ASP A 15 -10.26 -22.12 -4.91
CA ASP A 15 -10.35 -20.78 -5.48
C ASP A 15 -11.73 -20.14 -5.21
N ASP A 16 -12.81 -20.92 -5.31
CA ASP A 16 -14.15 -20.48 -4.91
C ASP A 16 -14.25 -20.11 -3.43
N GLN A 17 -13.53 -20.82 -2.55
CA GLN A 17 -13.47 -20.50 -1.12
C GLN A 17 -12.63 -19.24 -0.87
N LEU A 18 -11.49 -19.11 -1.56
CA LEU A 18 -10.65 -17.92 -1.50
C LEU A 18 -11.43 -16.68 -1.92
N LEU A 19 -12.19 -16.76 -3.02
CA LEU A 19 -13.03 -15.66 -3.49
C LEU A 19 -14.05 -15.23 -2.43
N LYS A 20 -14.74 -16.18 -1.79
CA LYS A 20 -15.69 -15.90 -0.70
C LYS A 20 -15.00 -15.20 0.48
N LEU A 21 -13.82 -15.67 0.87
CA LEU A 21 -13.04 -15.08 1.97
C LEU A 21 -12.54 -13.67 1.64
N ILE A 22 -12.04 -13.45 0.42
CA ILE A 22 -11.58 -12.15 -0.06
C ILE A 22 -12.75 -11.15 -0.08
N ASN A 23 -13.90 -11.54 -0.63
CA ASN A 23 -15.10 -10.70 -0.65
C ASN A 23 -15.54 -10.33 0.78
N ARG A 24 -15.57 -11.31 1.69
CA ARG A 24 -15.93 -11.05 3.09
C ARG A 24 -14.93 -10.12 3.78
N ARG A 25 -13.64 -10.25 3.48
CA ARG A 25 -12.60 -9.34 3.97
C ARG A 25 -12.83 -7.92 3.44
N GLY A 26 -13.17 -7.78 2.16
CA GLY A 26 -13.52 -6.50 1.54
C GLY A 26 -14.73 -5.83 2.20
N GLU A 27 -15.81 -6.58 2.47
CA GLU A 27 -16.97 -6.07 3.20
C GLU A 27 -16.61 -5.51 4.59
N LEU A 28 -15.68 -6.17 5.30
CA LEU A 28 -15.19 -5.70 6.60
C LEU A 28 -14.34 -4.43 6.46
N ALA A 29 -13.51 -4.34 5.41
CA ALA A 29 -12.75 -3.12 5.12
C ALA A 29 -13.68 -1.93 4.86
N ILE A 30 -14.75 -2.11 4.05
CA ILE A 30 -15.75 -1.06 3.80
C ILE A 30 -16.38 -0.58 5.11
N LYS A 31 -16.71 -1.49 6.03
CA LYS A 31 -17.23 -1.11 7.36
C LYS A 31 -16.21 -0.34 8.19
N ILE A 32 -14.94 -0.73 8.15
CA ILE A 32 -13.85 0.03 8.80
C ILE A 32 -13.76 1.45 8.22
N GLY A 33 -13.80 1.59 6.89
CA GLY A 33 -13.80 2.89 6.22
C GLY A 33 -14.98 3.78 6.62
N GLN A 34 -16.18 3.20 6.76
CA GLN A 34 -17.37 3.90 7.25
C GLN A 34 -17.22 4.39 8.69
N GLU A 35 -16.67 3.56 9.59
CA GLU A 35 -16.46 3.94 10.99
C GLU A 35 -15.34 5.00 11.14
N LYS A 36 -14.23 4.88 10.40
CA LYS A 36 -13.17 5.90 10.32
C LYS A 36 -13.68 7.24 9.78
N SER A 37 -14.69 7.22 8.91
CA SER A 37 -15.30 8.45 8.38
C SER A 37 -16.29 9.10 9.35
N ARG A 38 -16.84 8.34 10.30
CA ARG A 38 -17.84 8.80 11.28
C ARG A 38 -17.22 9.39 12.54
N GLY A 39 -16.19 8.75 13.07
CA GLY A 39 -15.37 9.36 14.11
C GLY A 39 -14.43 10.35 13.45
N ASN A 40 -14.21 11.54 14.02
CA ASN A 40 -13.10 12.43 13.64
C ASN A 40 -11.71 11.80 13.92
N SER A 41 -11.62 10.48 14.01
CA SER A 41 -10.42 9.67 14.20
C SER A 41 -9.70 9.53 12.87
N SER A 42 -8.99 10.61 12.54
CA SER A 42 -7.74 10.64 11.78
C SER A 42 -7.84 10.40 10.27
N LYS A 43 -7.35 11.39 9.52
CA LYS A 43 -7.06 11.42 8.07
C LYS A 43 -6.18 10.23 7.56
N HIS A 44 -5.75 9.31 8.42
CA HIS A 44 -4.81 8.24 8.10
C HIS A 44 -5.55 6.92 7.83
N PHE A 45 -5.92 6.71 6.57
CA PHE A 45 -6.55 5.47 6.12
C PHE A 45 -5.52 4.33 5.98
N HIS A 46 -4.27 4.66 5.62
CA HIS A 46 -3.16 3.73 5.53
C HIS A 46 -2.49 3.54 6.91
N VAL A 47 -2.36 2.28 7.34
CA VAL A 47 -1.82 1.92 8.66
C VAL A 47 -0.73 0.85 8.52
N PRO A 48 0.50 1.22 8.14
CA PRO A 48 1.58 0.28 7.79
C PRO A 48 1.92 -0.72 8.91
N HIS A 49 1.99 -0.24 10.16
CA HIS A 49 2.30 -1.11 11.31
C HIS A 49 1.30 -2.26 11.47
N ARG A 50 0.03 -2.02 11.11
CA ARG A 50 -1.01 -3.05 11.17
C ARG A 50 -0.75 -4.12 10.12
N GLU A 51 -0.38 -3.74 8.91
CA GLU A 51 -0.04 -4.68 7.85
C GLU A 51 1.19 -5.52 8.20
N HIS A 52 2.22 -4.89 8.76
CA HIS A 52 3.42 -5.57 9.25
C HIS A 52 3.06 -6.66 10.28
N SER A 53 2.26 -6.32 11.30
CA SER A 53 1.82 -7.28 12.32
C SER A 53 1.02 -8.46 11.74
N ILE A 54 0.25 -8.25 10.67
CA ILE A 54 -0.51 -9.31 10.02
C ILE A 54 0.43 -10.22 9.24
N ILE A 55 1.38 -9.63 8.50
CA ILE A 55 2.39 -10.37 7.75
C ILE A 55 3.22 -11.26 8.67
N GLU A 56 3.78 -10.70 9.75
CA GLU A 56 4.56 -11.46 10.72
C GLU A 56 3.77 -12.65 11.27
N ARG A 57 2.52 -12.40 11.68
CA ARG A 57 1.63 -13.46 12.18
C ARG A 57 1.38 -14.54 11.13
N ILE A 58 1.20 -14.18 9.86
CA ILE A 58 0.94 -15.15 8.79
C ILE A 58 2.19 -15.98 8.50
N THR A 59 3.36 -15.35 8.41
CA THR A 59 4.62 -16.04 8.13
C THR A 59 5.00 -16.98 9.28
N GLN A 60 4.83 -16.54 10.54
CA GLN A 60 5.11 -17.39 11.71
C GLN A 60 4.19 -18.61 11.81
N ASN A 61 2.96 -18.51 11.31
CA ASN A 61 1.97 -19.60 11.35
C ASN A 61 1.90 -20.41 10.04
N SER A 62 2.74 -20.10 9.06
CA SER A 62 2.76 -20.81 7.79
C SER A 62 3.51 -22.13 7.93
N ASN A 63 2.78 -23.24 7.77
CA ASN A 63 3.35 -24.59 7.62
C ASN A 63 3.16 -25.14 6.19
N GLY A 64 2.82 -24.26 5.24
CA GLY A 64 2.48 -24.62 3.87
C GLY A 64 3.68 -24.67 2.93
N PRO A 65 3.48 -25.06 1.66
CA PRO A 65 4.54 -25.17 0.67
C PRO A 65 5.00 -23.81 0.09
N PHE A 66 4.34 -22.70 0.45
CA PHE A 66 4.69 -21.38 -0.06
C PHE A 66 5.85 -20.77 0.73
N PRO A 67 6.87 -20.22 0.04
CA PRO A 67 7.89 -19.39 0.67
C PRO A 67 7.29 -18.12 1.30
N ASP A 68 7.91 -17.63 2.37
CA ASP A 68 7.44 -16.44 3.08
C ASP A 68 7.32 -15.20 2.18
N GLU A 69 8.27 -14.98 1.27
CA GLU A 69 8.23 -13.83 0.35
C GLU A 69 7.05 -13.89 -0.62
N SER A 70 6.65 -15.10 -1.04
CA SER A 70 5.47 -15.29 -1.89
C SER A 70 4.19 -14.97 -1.11
N LEU A 71 4.10 -15.42 0.15
CA LEU A 71 2.96 -15.10 1.02
C LEU A 71 2.86 -13.60 1.28
N LYS A 72 3.98 -12.95 1.63
CA LYS A 72 4.05 -11.49 1.80
C LYS A 72 3.50 -10.76 0.58
N SER A 73 3.92 -11.17 -0.62
CA SER A 73 3.50 -10.53 -1.87
C SER A 73 1.99 -10.67 -2.11
N VAL A 74 1.44 -11.88 -1.93
CA VAL A 74 -0.01 -12.11 -2.07
C VAL A 74 -0.81 -11.28 -1.06
N PHE A 75 -0.41 -11.27 0.20
CA PHE A 75 -1.14 -10.55 1.24
C PHE A 75 -1.04 -9.03 1.09
N ARG A 76 0.10 -8.48 0.64
CA ARG A 76 0.22 -7.05 0.32
C ARG A 76 -0.77 -6.62 -0.76
N GLU A 77 -0.95 -7.43 -1.80
CA GLU A 77 -1.92 -7.11 -2.86
C GLU A 77 -3.36 -7.15 -2.33
N ILE A 78 -3.68 -8.14 -1.50
CA ILE A 78 -4.97 -8.21 -0.81
C ILE A 78 -5.19 -6.98 0.07
N PHE A 79 -4.16 -6.47 0.75
CA PHE A 79 -4.26 -5.27 1.58
C PHE A 79 -4.49 -4.03 0.74
N SER A 80 -3.70 -3.84 -0.33
CA SER A 80 -3.85 -2.73 -1.28
C SER A 80 -5.26 -2.67 -1.87
N ALA A 81 -5.77 -3.81 -2.37
CA ALA A 81 -7.10 -3.90 -2.94
C ALA A 81 -8.18 -3.52 -1.91
N THR A 82 -8.04 -3.95 -0.65
CA THR A 82 -9.02 -3.59 0.39
C THR A 82 -8.91 -2.16 0.88
N LEU A 83 -7.70 -1.59 0.93
CA LEU A 83 -7.49 -0.20 1.30
C LEU A 83 -8.19 0.74 0.30
N ALA A 84 -8.11 0.40 -0.99
CA ALA A 84 -8.81 1.13 -2.04
C ALA A 84 -10.34 1.10 -1.89
N LEU A 85 -10.90 0.03 -1.28
CA LEU A 85 -12.33 -0.04 -0.94
C LEU A 85 -12.70 0.87 0.26
N GLU A 86 -11.75 1.14 1.17
CA GLU A 86 -11.96 2.10 2.26
C GLU A 86 -11.96 3.54 1.74
N LYS A 87 -10.92 3.89 0.97
CA LYS A 87 -10.76 5.19 0.30
C LYS A 87 -9.71 5.07 -0.81
N PRO A 88 -10.01 5.49 -2.05
CA PRO A 88 -8.98 5.56 -3.10
C PRO A 88 -7.97 6.66 -2.76
N LEU A 89 -6.78 6.27 -2.32
CA LEU A 89 -5.70 7.20 -1.93
C LEU A 89 -5.04 7.82 -3.16
N ARG A 90 -4.71 9.10 -3.06
CA ARG A 90 -3.88 9.82 -4.03
C ARG A 90 -2.47 9.97 -3.46
N ILE A 91 -1.49 9.41 -4.14
CA ILE A 91 -0.09 9.38 -3.70
C ILE A 91 0.73 10.21 -4.68
N GLY A 92 1.24 11.34 -4.22
CA GLY A 92 2.19 12.16 -4.97
C GLY A 92 3.58 11.53 -4.90
N PHE A 93 4.30 11.46 -6.01
CA PHE A 93 5.67 10.95 -6.03
C PHE A 93 6.55 11.75 -6.99
N LEU A 94 7.87 11.68 -6.80
CA LEU A 94 8.82 12.33 -7.69
C LEU A 94 8.87 11.60 -9.04
N GLY A 95 8.36 12.27 -10.07
CA GLY A 95 8.23 11.72 -11.42
C GLY A 95 9.55 11.68 -12.20
N PRO A 96 9.51 11.15 -13.44
CA PRO A 96 8.34 10.58 -14.12
C PRO A 96 7.93 9.21 -13.58
N GLU A 97 6.88 8.61 -14.16
CA GLU A 97 6.51 7.21 -13.90
C GLU A 97 7.70 6.27 -14.14
N THR A 98 7.66 5.09 -13.52
CA THR A 98 8.68 4.03 -13.61
C THR A 98 10.03 4.34 -12.96
N THR A 99 10.15 5.48 -12.27
CA THR A 99 11.33 5.83 -11.43
C THR A 99 11.38 5.05 -10.12
N PHE A 100 12.50 5.15 -9.39
CA PHE A 100 12.64 4.58 -8.05
C PHE A 100 11.58 5.09 -7.07
N SER A 101 11.24 6.38 -7.14
CA SER A 101 10.18 6.96 -6.31
C SER A 101 8.80 6.40 -6.66
N HIS A 102 8.54 6.13 -7.95
CA HIS A 102 7.32 5.43 -8.36
C HIS A 102 7.26 4.01 -7.78
N GLN A 103 8.36 3.25 -7.90
CA GLN A 103 8.44 1.88 -7.37
C GLN A 103 8.31 1.85 -5.84
N ALA A 104 8.91 2.81 -5.14
CA ALA A 104 8.79 2.95 -3.69
C ALA A 104 7.34 3.24 -3.29
N ALA A 105 6.67 4.17 -3.99
CA ALA A 105 5.27 4.48 -3.75
C ALA A 105 4.37 3.25 -3.97
N MET A 106 4.58 2.50 -5.05
CA MET A 106 3.84 1.27 -5.33
C MET A 106 4.09 0.18 -4.29
N LYS A 107 5.34 0.02 -3.84
CA LYS A 107 5.69 -0.97 -2.81
C LYS A 107 5.01 -0.65 -1.49
N GLN A 108 4.89 0.63 -1.15
CA GLN A 108 4.38 1.09 0.13
C GLN A 108 2.85 1.15 0.18
N PHE A 109 2.20 1.66 -0.87
CA PHE A 109 0.75 1.87 -0.90
C PHE A 109 0.00 0.84 -1.77
N GLY A 110 0.75 -0.08 -2.39
CA GLY A 110 0.26 -1.11 -3.29
C GLY A 110 -0.32 -0.56 -4.61
N HIS A 111 -0.69 -1.47 -5.50
CA HIS A 111 -1.05 -1.16 -6.88
C HIS A 111 -2.42 -0.49 -7.06
N SER A 112 -3.31 -0.60 -6.07
CA SER A 112 -4.69 -0.09 -6.18
C SER A 112 -4.82 1.41 -5.87
N SER A 113 -3.73 2.09 -5.47
CA SER A 113 -3.70 3.52 -5.19
C SER A 113 -3.54 4.36 -6.46
N LYS A 114 -4.00 5.63 -6.44
CA LYS A 114 -3.80 6.56 -7.56
C LYS A 114 -2.46 7.29 -7.39
N PHE A 115 -1.52 7.06 -8.30
CA PHE A 115 -0.21 7.70 -8.28
C PHE A 115 -0.21 8.98 -9.14
N ILE A 116 0.33 10.06 -8.59
CA ILE A 116 0.40 11.38 -9.24
C ILE A 116 1.88 11.77 -9.37
N ALA A 117 2.40 11.73 -10.60
CA ALA A 117 3.77 12.11 -10.90
C ALA A 117 3.93 13.63 -10.73
N SER A 118 4.93 14.03 -9.95
CA SER A 118 5.25 15.44 -9.69
C SER A 118 6.63 15.80 -10.25
N PRO A 119 6.81 17.02 -10.79
CA PRO A 119 8.05 17.40 -11.45
C PRO A 119 9.20 17.71 -10.47
N ASN A 120 8.89 18.04 -9.22
CA ASN A 120 9.88 18.36 -8.18
C ASN A 120 9.34 18.01 -6.78
N ILE A 121 10.26 17.96 -5.81
CA ILE A 121 9.97 17.59 -4.42
C ILE A 121 9.02 18.60 -3.77
N GLU A 122 9.27 19.90 -3.91
CA GLU A 122 8.44 20.97 -3.34
C GLU A 122 6.97 20.87 -3.80
N SER A 123 6.73 20.47 -5.05
CA SER A 123 5.36 20.28 -5.56
C SER A 123 4.64 19.16 -4.82
N ILE A 124 5.33 18.09 -4.42
CA ILE A 124 4.74 16.99 -3.65
C ILE A 124 4.29 17.50 -2.29
N PHE A 125 5.15 18.23 -1.57
CA PHE A 125 4.79 18.86 -0.29
C PHE A 125 3.56 19.76 -0.44
N ARG A 126 3.57 20.68 -1.42
CA ARG A 126 2.44 21.57 -1.68
C ARG A 126 1.15 20.83 -2.04
N GLN A 127 1.22 19.75 -2.81
CA GLN A 127 0.06 18.94 -3.16
C GLN A 127 -0.56 18.26 -1.93
N VAL A 128 0.27 17.76 -1.01
CA VAL A 128 -0.21 17.15 0.24
C VAL A 128 -0.76 18.22 1.18
N GLU A 129 -0.10 19.38 1.30
CA GLU A 129 -0.59 20.51 2.11
C GLU A 129 -1.96 21.04 1.65
N LYS A 130 -2.21 21.01 0.33
CA LYS A 130 -3.49 21.46 -0.27
C LYS A 130 -4.57 20.37 -0.30
N ASP A 131 -4.33 19.22 0.32
CA ASP A 131 -5.21 18.03 0.24
C ASP A 131 -5.46 17.57 -1.24
N GLU A 132 -4.55 17.91 -2.19
CA GLU A 132 -4.57 17.41 -3.58
C GLU A 132 -4.05 15.97 -3.66
N CYS A 133 -3.12 15.61 -2.77
CA CYS A 133 -2.68 14.25 -2.48
C CYS A 133 -2.96 13.91 -1.01
N ASP A 134 -3.24 12.63 -0.74
CA ASP A 134 -3.40 12.13 0.63
C ASP A 134 -2.03 11.83 1.29
N TYR A 135 -1.05 11.41 0.47
CA TYR A 135 0.33 11.15 0.90
C TYR A 135 1.34 11.58 -0.18
N GLY A 136 2.57 11.87 0.24
CA GLY A 136 3.70 12.19 -0.63
C GLY A 136 4.86 11.22 -0.41
N VAL A 137 5.47 10.75 -1.48
CA VAL A 137 6.68 9.91 -1.46
C VAL A 137 7.83 10.68 -2.07
N VAL A 138 8.82 10.99 -1.23
CA VAL A 138 9.98 11.81 -1.58
C VAL A 138 11.27 11.02 -1.30
N PRO A 139 12.28 11.10 -2.18
CA PRO A 139 13.57 10.48 -1.91
C PRO A 139 14.35 11.30 -0.89
N VAL A 140 14.99 10.65 0.08
CA VAL A 140 15.89 11.29 1.05
C VAL A 140 17.37 11.16 0.64
N GLU A 141 17.67 10.20 -0.23
CA GLU A 141 19.00 9.90 -0.73
C GLU A 141 18.95 9.48 -2.20
N ASN A 142 20.01 9.76 -2.96
CA ASN A 142 20.26 9.15 -4.27
C ASN A 142 21.72 8.66 -4.39
N SER A 143 21.99 7.84 -5.40
CA SER A 143 23.30 7.22 -5.62
C SER A 143 24.39 8.16 -6.18
N ILE A 144 24.05 9.42 -6.48
CA ILE A 144 24.95 10.37 -7.14
C ILE A 144 25.46 11.41 -6.13
N GLU A 145 24.54 12.07 -5.44
CA GLU A 145 24.77 13.17 -4.51
C GLU A 145 24.67 12.74 -3.04
N GLY A 146 24.22 11.51 -2.77
CA GLY A 146 23.93 11.06 -1.41
C GLY A 146 22.65 11.72 -0.90
N VAL A 147 22.73 12.35 0.26
CA VAL A 147 21.57 12.97 0.92
C VAL A 147 21.02 14.13 0.09
N ILE A 148 19.70 14.11 -0.14
CA ILE A 148 19.00 15.14 -0.90
C ILE A 148 18.59 16.27 0.06
N ASN A 149 19.43 17.29 0.18
CA ASN A 149 19.21 18.43 1.09
C ASN A 149 17.83 19.08 0.90
N LEU A 150 17.36 19.21 -0.35
CA LEU A 150 16.05 19.79 -0.65
C LEU A 150 14.90 19.07 0.08
N THR A 151 14.97 17.74 0.20
CA THR A 151 13.95 16.98 0.94
C THR A 151 13.99 17.30 2.42
N LEU A 152 15.19 17.44 3.00
CA LEU A 152 15.38 17.79 4.40
C LEU A 152 14.92 19.22 4.70
N ASP A 153 15.23 20.17 3.82
CA ASP A 153 14.77 21.55 3.92
C ASP A 153 13.23 21.60 3.92
N CYS A 154 12.60 20.85 3.00
CA CYS A 154 11.13 20.75 2.97
C CYS A 154 10.55 20.11 4.25
N PHE A 155 11.23 19.16 4.89
CA PHE A 155 10.78 18.59 6.16
C PHE A 155 10.82 19.61 7.31
N VAL A 156 11.74 20.57 7.27
CA VAL A 156 11.83 21.63 8.29
C VAL A 156 10.80 22.73 8.03
N ASP A 157 10.61 23.10 6.76
CA ASP A 157 9.76 24.24 6.38
C ASP A 157 8.28 23.89 6.28
N SER A 158 7.94 22.61 6.11
CA SER A 158 6.55 22.14 5.97
C SER A 158 5.93 21.73 7.30
N PRO A 159 4.63 22.01 7.54
CA PRO A 159 3.91 21.51 8.70
C PRO A 159 3.51 20.02 8.59
N LEU A 160 3.88 19.33 7.51
CA LEU A 160 3.52 17.94 7.27
C LEU A 160 4.27 16.97 8.22
N LEU A 161 3.67 15.81 8.45
CA LEU A 161 4.23 14.76 9.30
C LEU A 161 4.73 13.58 8.47
N ILE A 162 5.86 13.01 8.87
CA ILE A 162 6.40 11.77 8.32
C ILE A 162 5.63 10.60 8.93
N CYS A 163 4.99 9.78 8.09
CA CYS A 163 4.16 8.65 8.53
C CYS A 163 4.84 7.29 8.40
N ASP A 164 5.91 7.18 7.62
CA ASP A 164 6.70 5.96 7.45
C ASP A 164 8.07 6.29 6.82
N GLU A 165 9.05 5.40 7.03
CA GLU A 165 10.42 5.48 6.49
C GLU A 165 10.82 4.17 5.76
#